data_AF-A0A920SCC4-F1
#
_entry.id   AF-A0A920SCC4-F1
#
_cell.length_a   1.000
_cell.length_b   1.000
_cell.length_c   1.000
_cell.angle_alpha   90.00
_cell.angle_beta   90.00
_cell.angle_gamma   90.00
#
_symmetry.space_group_name_H-M   'P 1'
#
loop_
_entity.id
_entity.type
_entity.pdbx_description
1 polymer ?
#
loop_
_entity_poly.entity_id
_entity_poly.type
_entity_poly.pdbx_seq_one_letter_code
_entity_poly.pdbx_strand_id
1 'polypeptide(L)'
;MRKLIDVASRISNLGYQDTDDVDATLRQAEDALFTIRGPGSQRGFMPLRQIYDQYLEDQAAIADPVMENSGPVIAGYTDLDELLGGIQRSDLVILGARPSLGKSTLALNICLKAAKNGSSAGVFSLEMSREQFGSQDFVVRG
;
A
#
# COMPACT_ATOMS: atom_id res chain seq x y z
N MET A 1 3.26 8.08 25.07
CA MET A 1 3.64 9.51 25.18
C MET A 1 5.08 9.74 25.64
N ARG A 2 5.55 9.22 26.79
CA ARG A 2 6.96 9.38 27.23
C ARG A 2 8.01 8.94 26.20
N LYS A 3 7.87 7.72 25.66
CA LYS A 3 8.74 7.20 24.58
C LYS A 3 8.76 8.07 23.30
N LEU A 4 7.65 8.75 23.00
CA LEU A 4 7.55 9.62 21.82
C LEU A 4 8.35 10.92 22.04
N ILE A 5 8.27 11.48 23.24
CA ILE A 5 9.06 12.66 23.65
C ILE A 5 10.55 12.32 23.63
N ASP A 6 10.94 11.16 24.17
CA ASP A 6 12.35 10.73 24.21
C ASP A 6 12.96 10.58 22.80
N VAL A 7 12.21 10.01 21.86
CA VAL A 7 12.68 9.88 20.47
C VAL A 7 12.70 11.23 19.75
N ALA A 8 11.71 12.10 19.97
CA ALA A 8 11.73 13.45 19.40
C ALA A 8 12.97 14.25 19.87
N SER A 9 13.31 14.17 21.15
CA SER A 9 14.54 14.77 21.68
C SER A 9 15.80 14.15 21.08
N ARG A 10 15.83 12.84 20.86
CA ARG A 10 16.97 12.15 20.23
C ARG A 10 17.18 12.57 18.77
N ILE A 11 16.10 12.68 17.99
CA ILE A 11 16.13 13.14 16.60
C ILE A 11 16.54 14.61 16.52
N SER A 12 16.04 15.44 17.43
CA SER A 12 16.46 16.85 17.50
C SER A 12 17.96 16.96 17.77
N ASN A 13 18.52 16.14 18.66
CA ASN A 13 19.95 16.14 18.95
C ASN A 13 20.80 15.67 17.77
N LEU A 14 20.31 14.70 16.97
CA LEU A 14 20.96 14.28 15.73
C LEU A 14 21.05 15.43 14.72
N GLY A 15 20.02 16.27 14.60
CA GLY A 15 20.02 17.44 13.71
C GLY A 15 20.97 18.56 14.13
N TYR A 16 21.41 18.60 15.39
CA TYR A 16 22.42 19.54 15.88
C TYR A 16 23.85 18.99 15.79
N GLN A 17 24.02 17.69 15.52
CA GLN A 17 25.34 17.11 15.30
C GLN A 17 25.75 17.40 13.87
N ASP A 18 26.74 18.29 13.73
CA ASP A 18 27.33 18.67 12.45
C ASP A 18 28.05 17.45 11.84
N THR A 19 27.30 16.69 11.05
CA THR A 19 27.71 15.39 10.52
C THR A 19 27.71 15.49 8.99
N ASP A 20 28.84 15.18 8.37
CA ASP A 20 29.00 15.23 6.90
C ASP A 20 28.11 14.22 6.14
N ASP A 21 27.50 13.27 6.85
CA ASP A 21 26.64 12.22 6.30
C ASP A 21 25.17 12.40 6.74
N VAL A 22 24.45 13.19 5.95
CA VAL A 22 23.02 13.44 6.13
C VAL A 22 22.19 12.15 5.97
N ASP A 23 22.60 11.25 5.06
CA ASP A 23 21.88 10.00 4.80
C ASP A 23 21.98 9.03 5.99
N ALA A 24 23.15 8.93 6.62
CA ALA A 24 23.32 8.16 7.84
C ALA A 24 22.48 8.73 8.99
N THR A 25 22.40 10.06 9.10
CA THR A 25 21.59 10.75 10.11
C THR A 25 20.09 10.48 9.90
N LEU A 26 19.62 10.50 8.65
CA LEU A 26 18.23 10.18 8.30
C LEU A 26 17.86 8.75 8.69
N ARG A 27 18.72 7.77 8.38
CA ARG A 27 18.51 6.36 8.73
C ARG A 27 18.40 6.15 10.24
N GLN A 28 19.24 6.83 11.02
CA GLN A 28 19.18 6.76 12.49
C GLN A 28 17.85 7.33 13.05
N ALA A 29 17.31 8.37 12.41
CA ALA A 29 16.01 8.92 12.78
C ALA A 29 14.86 7.95 12.44
N GLU A 30 14.91 7.27 11.29
CA GLU A 30 13.94 6.25 10.90
C GLU A 30 13.91 5.07 11.88
N ASP A 31 15.08 4.56 12.28
CA ASP A 31 15.19 3.47 13.26
C ASP A 31 14.61 3.86 14.61
N ALA A 32 14.90 5.08 15.08
CA ALA A 32 14.37 5.59 16.33
C ALA A 32 12.83 5.70 16.30
N LEU A 33 12.25 6.14 15.17
CA LEU A 33 10.80 6.18 14.96
C LEU A 33 10.18 4.77 14.89
N PHE A 34 10.87 3.83 14.24
CA PHE A 34 10.40 2.44 14.12
C PHE A 34 10.25 1.78 15.49
N THR A 35 11.10 2.15 16.45
CA THR A 35 11.05 1.62 17.82
C THR A 35 9.80 2.08 18.60
N ILE A 36 9.18 3.20 18.21
CA ILE A 36 7.94 3.70 18.84
C ILE A 36 6.69 3.09 18.22
N ARG A 37 6.77 2.60 16.97
CA ARG A 37 5.75 1.69 16.44
C ARG A 37 5.82 0.44 17.31
N GLY A 38 4.99 0.43 18.36
CA GLY A 38 4.88 -0.71 19.26
C GLY A 38 4.63 -1.99 18.44
N PRO A 39 4.89 -3.17 19.01
CA PRO A 39 4.52 -4.43 18.36
C PRO A 39 3.06 -4.30 17.95
N GLY A 40 2.81 -4.22 16.64
CA GLY A 40 1.47 -4.13 16.10
C GLY A 40 0.69 -5.27 16.70
N SER A 41 -0.37 -4.92 17.44
CA SER A 41 -1.34 -5.80 18.09
C SER A 41 -0.92 -7.27 18.11
N GLN A 42 -0.43 -7.76 19.25
CA GLN A 42 -0.48 -9.21 19.49
C GLN A 42 -1.95 -9.60 19.28
N ARG A 43 -2.22 -10.19 18.11
CA ARG A 43 -3.48 -10.85 17.79
C ARG A 43 -3.59 -12.04 18.75
N GLY A 44 -4.10 -11.78 19.95
CA GLY A 44 -4.63 -12.81 20.82
C GLY A 44 -5.78 -13.52 20.09
N PHE A 45 -6.20 -14.67 20.62
CA PHE A 45 -7.39 -15.33 20.11
C PHE A 45 -8.60 -14.43 20.30
N MET A 46 -9.26 -14.07 19.18
CA MET A 46 -10.54 -13.38 19.19
C MET A 46 -11.68 -14.39 19.03
N PRO A 47 -12.76 -14.28 19.80
CA PRO A 47 -13.95 -15.09 19.58
C PRO A 47 -14.50 -14.88 18.16
N LEU A 48 -14.82 -15.97 17.46
CA LEU A 48 -15.33 -15.92 16.08
C LEU A 48 -16.56 -15.02 15.92
N ARG A 49 -17.42 -14.97 16.95
CA ARG A 49 -18.60 -14.09 16.98
C ARG A 49 -18.23 -12.62 16.83
N GLN A 50 -17.16 -12.18 17.50
CA GLN A 50 -16.71 -10.79 17.41
C GLN A 50 -16.19 -10.45 16.01
N ILE A 51 -15.53 -11.41 15.34
CA ILE A 51 -15.09 -11.26 13.95
C ILE A 51 -16.31 -11.15 13.01
N TYR A 52 -17.34 -11.96 13.26
CA TYR A 52 -18.55 -11.97 12.46
C TYR A 52 -19.38 -10.68 12.62
N ASP A 53 -19.52 -10.20 13.85
CA ASP A 53 -20.21 -8.94 14.16
C ASP A 53 -19.48 -7.77 13.46
N GLN A 54 -18.15 -7.71 13.53
CA GLN A 54 -17.34 -6.71 12.81
C GLN A 54 -17.50 -6.82 11.28
N TYR A 55 -17.49 -8.05 10.73
CA TYR A 55 -17.64 -8.27 9.29
C TYR A 55 -18.99 -7.77 8.77
N LEU A 56 -20.08 -7.97 9.52
CA LEU A 56 -21.41 -7.48 9.14
C LEU A 56 -21.49 -5.94 9.21
N GLU A 57 -20.85 -5.32 10.20
CA GLU A 57 -20.75 -3.86 10.29
C GLU A 57 -19.95 -3.27 9.12
N ASP A 58 -18.79 -3.86 8.79
CA ASP A 58 -17.94 -3.42 7.68
C ASP A 58 -18.66 -3.55 6.32
N GLN A 59 -19.42 -4.63 6.10
CA GLN A 59 -20.24 -4.82 4.90
C GLN A 59 -21.35 -3.78 4.80
N ALA A 60 -21.98 -3.41 5.92
CA ALA A 60 -23.00 -2.36 5.95
C ALA A 60 -22.39 -0.97 5.65
N ALA A 61 -21.17 -0.70 6.12
CA ALA A 61 -20.46 0.56 5.86
C ALA A 61 -20.02 0.73 4.39
N ILE A 62 -19.79 -0.36 3.65
CA ILE A 62 -19.52 -0.32 2.21
C ILE A 62 -20.74 0.16 1.40
N ALA A 63 -21.96 0.02 1.95
CA ALA A 63 -23.17 0.53 1.31
C ALA A 63 -23.39 2.04 1.51
N ASP A 64 -22.60 2.70 2.37
CA ASP A 64 -22.68 4.15 2.59
C ASP A 64 -21.88 4.91 1.52
N PRO A 65 -22.51 5.76 0.69
CA PRO A 65 -21.87 6.43 -0.44
C PRO A 65 -20.80 7.47 -0.06
N VAL A 66 -20.58 7.71 1.24
CA VAL A 66 -19.58 8.66 1.76
C VAL A 66 -18.17 8.03 1.84
N MET A 67 -18.07 6.70 1.79
CA MET A 67 -16.80 5.97 1.73
C MET A 67 -16.41 5.68 0.27
N GLU A 68 -16.24 6.74 -0.53
CA GLU A 68 -15.92 6.67 -1.97
C GLU A 68 -14.67 5.84 -2.33
N ASN A 69 -13.86 5.44 -1.35
CA ASN A 69 -12.59 4.73 -1.57
C ASN A 69 -12.39 3.48 -0.72
N SER A 70 -13.42 2.93 -0.07
CA SER A 70 -13.21 1.79 0.86
C SER A 70 -13.47 0.41 0.23
N GLY A 71 -14.07 0.37 -0.95
CA GLY A 71 -14.38 -0.87 -1.66
C GLY A 71 -13.16 -1.59 -2.27
N PRO A 72 -13.39 -2.77 -2.87
CA PRO A 72 -12.39 -3.50 -3.64
C PRO A 72 -11.84 -2.67 -4.80
N VAL A 73 -10.57 -2.89 -5.15
CA VAL A 73 -9.94 -2.24 -6.30
C VAL A 73 -10.37 -2.96 -7.57
N ILE A 74 -11.00 -2.25 -8.49
CA ILE A 74 -11.46 -2.79 -9.77
C ILE A 74 -10.27 -2.90 -10.74
N ALA A 75 -9.98 -4.10 -11.23
CA ALA A 75 -8.90 -4.37 -12.17
C ALA A 75 -9.20 -3.82 -13.57
N GLY A 76 -10.48 -3.60 -13.88
CA GLY A 76 -10.97 -3.01 -15.13
C GLY A 76 -11.08 -4.01 -16.28
N TYR A 77 -11.24 -5.29 -15.95
CA TYR A 77 -11.55 -6.38 -16.87
C TYR A 77 -12.80 -7.06 -16.34
N THR A 78 -13.94 -6.88 -17.01
CA THR A 78 -15.26 -7.31 -16.52
C THR A 78 -15.27 -8.74 -16.01
N ASP A 79 -14.82 -9.70 -16.83
CA ASP A 79 -14.81 -11.12 -16.47
C ASP A 79 -13.92 -11.41 -15.24
N LEU A 80 -12.81 -10.68 -15.09
CA LEU A 80 -11.88 -10.84 -13.96
C LEU A 80 -12.46 -10.23 -12.68
N ASP A 81 -13.08 -9.05 -12.81
CA ASP A 81 -13.70 -8.34 -11.70
C ASP A 81 -14.95 -9.07 -11.20
N GLU A 82 -15.74 -9.68 -12.09
CA GLU A 82 -16.86 -10.55 -11.74
C GLU A 82 -16.38 -11.83 -11.04
N LEU A 83 -15.29 -12.43 -11.51
CA LEU A 83 -14.74 -13.64 -10.91
C LEU A 83 -14.16 -13.40 -9.51
N LEU A 84 -13.50 -12.27 -9.31
CA LEU A 84 -12.82 -11.94 -8.05
C LEU A 84 -13.67 -11.10 -7.08
N GLY A 85 -14.73 -10.45 -7.57
CA GLY A 85 -15.43 -9.39 -6.83
C GLY A 85 -14.56 -8.13 -6.67
N GLY A 86 -13.64 -7.90 -7.60
CA GLY A 86 -12.53 -6.93 -7.48
C GLY A 86 -11.40 -7.42 -6.56
N ILE A 87 -10.29 -6.67 -6.53
CA ILE A 87 -9.11 -7.00 -5.73
C ILE A 87 -9.29 -6.45 -4.31
N GLN A 88 -9.31 -7.32 -3.30
CA GLN A 88 -9.51 -6.90 -1.92
C GLN A 88 -8.23 -6.27 -1.35
N ARG A 89 -8.39 -5.28 -0.45
CA ARG A 89 -7.25 -4.51 0.11
C ARG A 89 -6.23 -5.33 0.91
N SER A 90 -6.61 -6.54 1.35
CA SER A 90 -5.74 -7.45 2.12
C SER A 90 -5.17 -8.60 1.28
N ASP A 91 -5.44 -8.63 -0.03
CA ASP A 91 -4.99 -9.71 -0.89
C ASP A 91 -3.57 -9.49 -1.43
N LEU A 92 -2.82 -10.59 -1.53
CA LEU A 92 -1.60 -10.67 -2.33
C LEU A 92 -1.90 -11.45 -3.61
N VAL A 93 -1.98 -10.75 -4.74
CA VAL A 93 -2.24 -11.36 -6.05
C VAL A 93 -0.91 -11.63 -6.77
N ILE A 94 -0.69 -12.88 -7.17
CA ILE A 94 0.52 -13.31 -7.89
C ILE A 94 0.17 -13.60 -9.34
N LEU A 95 0.74 -12.83 -10.28
CA LEU A 95 0.57 -13.05 -11.72
C LEU A 95 1.70 -13.94 -12.27
N GLY A 96 1.43 -15.24 -12.39
CA GLY A 96 2.34 -16.22 -13.00
C GLY A 96 2.11 -16.36 -14.50
N ALA A 97 3.13 -16.12 -15.32
CA ALA A 97 3.10 -16.40 -16.75
C ALA A 97 4.50 -16.76 -17.27
N ARG A 98 4.57 -17.46 -18.40
CA ARG A 98 5.85 -17.67 -19.11
C ARG A 98 6.43 -16.33 -19.61
N PRO A 99 7.76 -16.23 -19.79
CA PRO A 99 8.38 -15.06 -20.42
C PRO A 99 7.69 -14.71 -21.75
N SER A 100 7.61 -13.41 -22.05
CA SER A 100 7.00 -12.85 -23.26
C SER A 100 5.47 -13.00 -23.42
N LEU A 101 4.74 -13.58 -22.44
CA LEU A 101 3.27 -13.62 -22.46
C LEU A 101 2.59 -12.32 -22.00
N GLY A 102 3.36 -11.25 -21.75
CA GLY A 102 2.81 -9.95 -21.40
C GLY A 102 2.41 -9.77 -19.94
N LYS A 103 2.97 -10.55 -18.99
CA LYS A 103 2.74 -10.36 -17.53
C LYS A 103 2.86 -8.91 -17.08
N SER A 104 3.93 -8.24 -17.52
CA SER A 104 4.24 -6.86 -17.13
C SER A 104 3.20 -5.91 -17.72
N THR A 105 2.86 -6.08 -18.99
CA THR A 105 1.82 -5.30 -19.68
C THR A 105 0.46 -5.45 -19.02
N LEU A 106 0.07 -6.66 -18.62
CA LEU A 106 -1.19 -6.89 -17.91
C LEU A 106 -1.19 -6.20 -16.54
N ALA A 107 -0.13 -6.36 -15.75
CA ALA A 107 -0.01 -5.72 -14.44
C ALA A 107 -0.07 -4.19 -14.54
N LEU A 108 0.59 -3.61 -15.55
CA LEU A 108 0.57 -2.17 -15.81
C LEU A 108 -0.83 -1.68 -16.21
N ASN A 109 -1.53 -2.42 -17.08
CA ASN A 109 -2.88 -2.06 -17.47
C ASN A 109 -3.86 -2.08 -16.30
N ILE A 110 -3.77 -3.09 -15.43
CA ILE A 110 -4.58 -3.16 -14.20
C ILE A 110 -4.31 -1.92 -13.34
N CYS A 111 -3.04 -1.58 -13.12
CA CYS A 111 -2.63 -0.41 -12.36
C CYS A 111 -3.19 0.90 -12.96
N LEU A 112 -3.11 1.06 -14.29
CA LEU A 112 -3.61 2.23 -14.99
C LEU A 112 -5.14 2.35 -14.91
N LYS A 113 -5.85 1.24 -15.09
CA LYS A 113 -7.32 1.21 -15.01
C LYS A 113 -7.81 1.50 -13.59
N ALA A 114 -7.17 0.90 -12.58
CA ALA A 114 -7.44 1.20 -11.18
C ALA A 114 -7.21 2.69 -10.88
N ALA A 115 -6.12 3.28 -11.40
CA ALA A 115 -5.84 4.70 -11.26
C ALA A 115 -6.90 5.59 -11.90
N LYS A 116 -7.34 5.25 -13.12
CA LYS A 116 -8.43 5.95 -13.81
C LYS A 116 -9.77 5.87 -13.09
N ASN A 117 -9.98 4.82 -12.29
CA ASN A 117 -11.17 4.62 -11.47
C ASN A 117 -11.05 5.27 -10.08
N GLY A 118 -10.06 6.14 -9.84
CA GLY A 118 -9.91 6.91 -8.62
C GLY A 118 -9.02 6.29 -7.54
N SER A 119 -8.48 5.09 -7.75
CA SER A 119 -7.53 4.48 -6.81
C SER A 119 -6.13 5.07 -6.95
N SER A 120 -5.38 5.21 -5.86
CA SER A 120 -3.95 5.49 -5.95
C SER A 120 -3.18 4.20 -6.25
N ALA A 121 -2.27 4.23 -7.22
CA ALA A 121 -1.53 3.05 -7.65
C ALA A 121 -0.03 3.36 -7.83
N GLY A 122 0.83 2.45 -7.36
CA GLY A 122 2.29 2.54 -7.46
C GLY A 122 2.86 1.29 -8.11
N VAL A 123 3.89 1.45 -8.93
CA VAL A 123 4.56 0.35 -9.63
C VAL A 123 6.04 0.33 -9.29
N PHE A 124 6.53 -0.85 -8.92
CA PHE A 124 7.94 -1.11 -8.72
C PHE A 124 8.41 -2.12 -9.78
N SER A 125 9.38 -1.71 -10.59
CA SER A 125 10.02 -2.56 -11.59
C SER A 125 11.47 -2.80 -11.24
N LEU A 126 11.86 -4.07 -11.26
CA LEU A 126 13.23 -4.53 -11.04
C LEU A 126 13.90 -4.98 -12.36
N GLU A 127 13.15 -5.06 -13.47
CA GLU A 127 13.61 -5.64 -14.74
C GLU A 127 13.61 -4.61 -15.88
N MET A 128 12.60 -3.74 -15.96
CA MET A 128 12.47 -2.72 -17.02
C MET A 128 12.92 -1.35 -16.56
N SER A 129 13.57 -0.59 -17.45
CA SER A 129 14.03 0.78 -17.19
C SER A 129 12.87 1.80 -17.19
N ARG A 130 13.10 2.99 -16.64
CA ARG A 130 12.07 4.05 -16.53
C ARG A 130 11.59 4.53 -17.91
N GLU A 131 12.45 4.47 -18.92
CA GLU A 131 12.15 4.88 -20.30
C GLU A 131 11.23 3.86 -21.00
N GLN A 132 11.43 2.56 -20.74
CA GLN A 132 10.52 1.50 -21.20
C GLN A 132 9.16 1.55 -20.49
N PHE A 133 9.10 2.19 -19.33
CA PHE A 133 7.88 2.46 -18.58
C PHE A 133 7.08 3.63 -19.15
N GLY A 134 7.76 4.73 -19.51
CA GLY A 134 7.11 5.95 -20.02
C GLY A 134 6.42 5.77 -21.38
N SER A 135 6.90 4.85 -22.21
CA SER A 135 6.25 4.52 -23.49
C SER A 135 4.91 3.81 -23.35
N GLN A 136 4.55 3.35 -22.14
CA GLN A 136 3.24 2.76 -21.81
C GLN A 136 2.25 3.76 -21.18
N ASP A 137 2.47 5.07 -21.40
CA ASP A 137 1.51 6.14 -21.10
C ASP A 137 1.22 6.33 -19.59
N PHE A 138 2.28 6.44 -18.79
CA PHE A 138 2.20 6.77 -17.36
C PHE A 138 2.13 8.30 -17.16
N VAL A 139 0.99 8.90 -17.52
CA VAL A 139 0.60 10.24 -17.05
C VAL A 139 -0.66 10.09 -16.21
N VAL A 140 -0.48 9.70 -14.94
CA VAL A 140 -1.52 9.86 -13.92
C VAL A 140 -1.29 11.23 -13.31
N ARG A 141 -2.06 12.23 -13.77
CA ARG A 141 -2.18 13.50 -13.06
C ARG A 141 -2.86 13.22 -11.72
N GLY A 142 -2.22 13.68 -10.64
CA GLY A 142 -2.88 13.89 -9.35
C GLY A 142 -3.86 15.05 -9.40
#